data_AF-A0A924FZ57-F1
#
_entry.id   AF-A0A924FZ57-F1
#
_cell.length_a   1.000
_cell.length_b   1.000
_cell.length_c   1.000
_cell.angle_alpha   90.00
_cell.angle_beta   90.00
_cell.angle_gamma   90.00
#
_symmetry.space_group_name_H-M   'P 1'
#
loop_
_entity.id
_entity.type
_entity.pdbx_description
1 polymer ?
#
loop_
_entity_poly.entity_id
_entity_poly.type
_entity_poly.pdbx_seq_one_letter_code
_entity_poly.pdbx_strand_id
1 'polypeptide(L)'
;RIVHKSAPIINGPYAYSSDLPADLKAAIAKAFVDAPTKDKVAFDRLSDGQKKGFHAATTKDWDATIDLIKFVDALRKKKAS
;
A
#
# COMPACT_ATOMS: atom_id res chain seq x y z
N ARG A 1 23.73 3.29 17.81
CA ARG A 1 23.93 4.02 16.53
C ARG A 1 23.27 3.22 15.42
N ILE A 2 22.35 3.80 14.66
CA ILE A 2 21.88 3.16 13.41
C ILE A 2 23.03 3.25 12.39
N VAL A 3 23.46 2.13 11.84
CA VAL A 3 24.61 2.04 10.92
C VAL A 3 24.19 1.89 9.45
N HIS A 4 22.94 1.51 9.20
CA HIS A 4 22.36 1.38 7.87
C HIS A 4 20.84 1.58 7.95
N LYS A 5 20.25 2.16 6.91
CA LYS A 5 18.79 2.23 6.70
C LYS A 5 18.51 1.72 5.30
N SER A 6 17.50 0.87 5.17
CA SER A 6 17.02 0.46 3.84
C SER A 6 16.35 1.62 3.13
N ALA A 7 16.11 1.47 1.83
CA ALA A 7 15.10 2.26 1.15
C ALA A 7 13.74 2.09 1.86
N PRO A 8 12.85 3.09 1.81
CA PRO A 8 11.49 2.96 2.31
C PRO A 8 10.75 1.83 1.58
N ILE A 9 10.06 0.99 2.34
CA ILE A 9 9.14 -0.01 1.79
C ILE A 9 7.73 0.57 1.90
N ILE A 10 6.98 0.52 0.80
CA ILE A 10 5.60 1.00 0.77
C ILE A 10 4.75 0.13 1.70
N ASN A 11 3.89 0.78 2.48
CA ASN A 11 2.97 0.08 3.37
C ASN A 11 1.93 -0.74 2.58
N GLY A 12 1.16 -1.61 3.25
CA GLY A 12 0.14 -2.43 2.59
C GLY A 12 -0.85 -1.60 1.75
N PRO A 13 -1.20 -2.04 0.53
CA PRO A 13 -2.16 -1.34 -0.32
C PRO A 13 -3.58 -1.49 0.19
N TYR A 14 -4.43 -0.52 -0.17
CA TYR A 14 -5.87 -0.73 -0.26
C TYR A 14 -6.22 -1.11 -1.69
N ALA A 15 -6.91 -2.22 -1.86
CA ALA A 15 -7.28 -2.76 -3.16
C ALA A 15 -8.79 -2.94 -3.26
N TYR A 16 -9.31 -2.82 -4.48
CA TYR A 16 -10.69 -3.12 -4.83
C TYR A 16 -10.70 -4.02 -6.07
N SER A 17 -11.83 -4.69 -6.31
CA SER A 17 -11.95 -5.62 -7.44
C SER A 17 -11.73 -4.94 -8.79
N SER A 18 -11.01 -5.61 -9.68
CA SER A 18 -10.86 -5.21 -11.08
C SER A 18 -12.19 -5.17 -11.83
N ASP A 19 -13.19 -5.90 -11.35
CA ASP A 19 -14.47 -6.07 -12.05
C ASP A 19 -15.50 -5.01 -11.65
N LEU A 20 -15.14 -4.10 -10.73
CA LEU A 20 -16.00 -2.99 -10.38
C LEU A 20 -16.20 -2.05 -11.58
N PRO A 21 -17.44 -1.56 -11.81
CA PRO A 21 -17.73 -0.43 -12.67
C PRO A 21 -16.83 0.79 -12.39
N ALA A 22 -16.50 1.54 -13.44
CA ALA A 22 -15.54 2.64 -13.37
C ALA A 22 -15.98 3.77 -12.42
N ASP A 23 -17.27 4.05 -12.38
CA ASP A 23 -17.90 5.01 -11.48
C ASP A 23 -17.75 4.58 -10.01
N LEU A 24 -17.93 3.29 -9.69
CA LEU A 24 -17.72 2.78 -8.34
C LEU A 24 -16.25 2.84 -7.93
N LYS A 25 -15.31 2.50 -8.84
CA LYS A 25 -13.87 2.67 -8.58
C LYS A 25 -13.51 4.12 -8.27
N ALA A 26 -14.06 5.07 -9.03
CA ALA A 26 -13.84 6.49 -8.81
C ALA A 26 -14.46 6.97 -7.49
N ALA A 27 -15.66 6.52 -7.14
CA ALA A 27 -16.32 6.86 -5.89
C ALA A 27 -15.55 6.36 -4.66
N ILE A 28 -15.03 5.12 -4.71
CA ILE A 28 -14.18 4.55 -3.65
C ILE A 28 -12.89 5.37 -3.52
N ALA A 29 -12.18 5.61 -4.62
CA ALA A 29 -10.93 6.37 -4.59
C ALA A 29 -11.15 7.78 -4.00
N LYS A 30 -12.24 8.46 -4.40
CA LYS A 30 -12.61 9.75 -3.85
C LYS A 30 -12.92 9.69 -2.36
N ALA A 31 -13.66 8.68 -1.89
CA ALA A 31 -13.97 8.51 -0.48
C ALA A 31 -12.69 8.39 0.38
N PHE A 32 -11.68 7.66 -0.10
CA PHE A 32 -10.38 7.55 0.58
C PHE A 32 -9.64 8.90 0.60
N VAL A 33 -9.53 9.59 -0.55
CA VAL A 33 -8.83 10.88 -0.62
C VAL A 33 -9.48 11.95 0.27
N ASP A 34 -10.82 11.96 0.33
CA ASP A 34 -11.59 12.92 1.11
C ASP A 34 -11.63 12.58 2.62
N ALA A 35 -11.41 11.33 3.02
CA ALA A 35 -11.61 10.87 4.40
C ALA A 35 -10.87 11.71 5.47
N PRO A 36 -9.58 12.08 5.30
CA PRO A 36 -8.84 12.83 6.31
C PRO A 36 -9.41 14.23 6.59
N THR A 37 -10.14 14.81 5.64
CA THR A 37 -10.70 16.18 5.75
C THR A 37 -12.20 16.17 6.01
N LYS A 38 -12.93 15.22 5.42
CA LYS A 38 -14.39 15.13 5.53
C LYS A 38 -14.85 14.60 6.89
N ASP A 39 -14.13 13.63 7.46
CA ASP A 39 -14.36 13.13 8.81
C ASP A 39 -13.03 12.75 9.47
N LYS A 40 -12.33 13.79 9.94
CA LYS A 40 -11.03 13.62 10.59
C LYS A 40 -11.10 12.70 11.80
N VAL A 41 -12.18 12.73 12.57
CA VAL A 41 -12.30 11.92 13.80
C VAL A 41 -12.41 10.44 13.45
N ALA A 42 -13.22 10.09 12.44
CA ALA A 42 -13.28 8.71 11.95
C ALA A 42 -11.95 8.26 11.33
N PHE A 43 -11.29 9.13 10.55
CA PHE A 43 -10.00 8.83 9.95
C PHE A 43 -8.89 8.65 11.01
N ASP A 44 -8.85 9.48 12.04
CA ASP A 44 -7.89 9.37 13.15
C ASP A 44 -8.09 8.03 13.87
N ARG A 45 -9.34 7.59 14.12
CA ARG A 45 -9.63 6.28 14.69
C ARG A 45 -9.20 5.13 13.80
N LEU A 46 -9.36 5.25 12.48
CA LEU A 46 -8.92 4.24 11.51
C LEU A 46 -7.39 4.13 11.43
N SER A 47 -6.69 5.23 11.65
CA SER A 47 -5.24 5.35 11.41
C SER A 47 -4.40 5.38 12.68
N ASP A 48 -5.02 5.18 13.84
CA ASP A 48 -4.46 5.43 15.18
C ASP A 48 -3.84 6.84 15.32
N GLY A 49 -4.33 7.81 14.53
CA GLY A 49 -3.79 9.17 14.43
C GLY A 49 -2.39 9.26 13.79
N GLN A 50 -1.83 8.15 13.29
CA GLN A 50 -0.46 8.08 12.80
C GLN A 50 -0.31 8.38 11.30
N LYS A 51 -1.41 8.31 10.55
CA LYS A 51 -1.38 8.50 9.09
C LYS A 51 -1.82 9.91 8.74
N LYS A 52 -1.25 10.44 7.65
CA LYS A 52 -1.59 11.79 7.13
C LYS A 52 -2.66 11.75 6.04
N GLY A 53 -2.89 10.60 5.44
CA GLY A 53 -3.88 10.41 4.38
C GLY A 53 -3.59 9.18 3.55
N PHE A 54 -4.40 9.01 2.51
CA PHE A 54 -4.20 8.01 1.48
C PHE A 54 -3.60 8.66 0.23
N HIS A 55 -2.79 7.91 -0.50
CA HIS A 55 -2.18 8.34 -1.75
C HIS A 55 -2.60 7.40 -2.87
N ALA A 56 -2.85 7.95 -4.05
CA ALA A 56 -3.04 7.14 -5.24
C ALA A 56 -1.76 6.34 -5.49
N ALA A 57 -1.92 5.06 -5.77
CA ALA A 57 -0.83 4.16 -6.06
C ALA A 57 -1.23 3.21 -7.19
N THR A 58 -0.23 2.74 -7.91
CA THR A 58 -0.32 1.81 -9.03
C THR A 58 0.50 0.57 -8.72
N THR A 59 0.27 -0.54 -9.43
CA THR A 59 1.06 -1.77 -9.23
C THR A 59 2.57 -1.52 -9.37
N LYS A 60 2.97 -0.57 -10.22
CA LYS A 60 4.38 -0.20 -10.44
C LYS A 60 5.09 0.26 -9.16
N ASP A 61 4.35 0.86 -8.23
CA ASP A 61 4.92 1.32 -6.96
C ASP A 61 5.43 0.15 -6.09
N TRP A 62 4.97 -1.07 -6.36
CA TRP A 62 5.40 -2.30 -5.68
C TRP A 62 6.48 -3.10 -6.41
N ASP A 63 7.02 -2.62 -7.54
CA ASP A 63 8.02 -3.37 -8.33
C ASP A 63 9.21 -3.84 -7.48
N ALA A 64 9.76 -2.96 -6.63
CA ALA A 64 10.87 -3.32 -5.73
C ALA A 64 10.50 -4.41 -4.71
N THR A 65 9.24 -4.42 -4.26
CA THR A 65 8.74 -5.46 -3.34
C THR A 65 8.57 -6.78 -4.08
N ILE A 66 8.03 -6.73 -5.30
CA ILE A 66 7.86 -7.90 -6.17
C ILE A 66 9.22 -8.54 -6.47
N ASP A 67 10.23 -7.74 -6.80
CA ASP A 67 11.58 -8.22 -7.11
C ASP A 67 12.27 -8.84 -5.89
N LEU A 68 12.11 -8.23 -4.70
CA LEU A 68 12.59 -8.81 -3.45
C LEU A 68 11.95 -10.17 -3.17
N ILE A 69 10.64 -10.30 -3.34
CA ILE A 69 9.92 -11.57 -3.13
C ILE A 69 10.44 -12.64 -4.10
N LYS A 70 10.55 -12.31 -5.40
CA LYS A 70 11.08 -13.23 -6.43
C LYS A 70 12.49 -13.70 -6.09
N PHE A 71 13.36 -12.79 -5.64
CA PHE A 71 14.72 -13.10 -5.22
C PHE A 71 14.73 -14.07 -4.03
N VAL A 72 13.94 -13.79 -2.99
CA VAL A 72 13.84 -14.67 -1.81
C VAL A 72 13.30 -16.06 -2.18
N ASP A 73 12.31 -16.13 -3.07
CA ASP A 73 11.75 -17.40 -3.52
C ASP A 73 12.76 -18.21 -4.33
N ALA A 74 13.58 -17.57 -5.17
CA ALA A 74 14.66 -18.26 -5.89
C ALA A 74 15.70 -18.85 -4.92
N LEU A 75 16.07 -18.13 -3.85
CA LEU A 75 16.97 -18.63 -2.81
C LEU A 75 16.38 -19.85 -2.08
N ARG A 76 15.09 -19.81 -1.74
CA ARG A 76 14.39 -20.93 -1.08
C ARG A 76 14.36 -22.18 -1.96
N LYS A 77 14.07 -22.01 -3.25
CA LYS A 77 14.06 -23.12 -4.22
C LYS A 77 15.46 -23.75 -4.34
N LYS A 78 16.52 -22.94 -4.42
CA LYS A 78 17.90 -23.43 -4.49
C LYS A 78 18.35 -24.19 -3.23
N LYS A 79 17.83 -23.84 -2.06
CA LYS A 79 18.15 -24.56 -0.80
C LYS A 79 17.43 -25.93 -0.70
N ALA A 80 16.31 -26.09 -1.39
CA ALA A 80 15.50 -27.32 -1.35
C ALA A 80 15.96 -28.40 -2.34
N SER A 81 16.87 -28.06 -3.26
CA SER A 81 17.56 -28.97 -4.19
C SER A 81 18.94 -29.33 -3.67
#